data_AF-A0A6N2ZP40-F1
#
_entry.id   AF-A0A6N2ZP40-F1
#
_cell.length_a   1.000
_cell.length_b   1.000
_cell.length_c   1.000
_cell.angle_alpha   90.00
_cell.angle_beta   90.00
_cell.angle_gamma   90.00
#
_symmetry.space_group_name_H-M   'P 1'
#
loop_
_entity.id
_entity.type
_entity.pdbx_description
1 polymer ?
#
loop_
_entity_poly.entity_id
_entity_poly.type
_entity_poly.pdbx_seq_one_letter_code
_entity_poly.pdbx_strand_id
1 'polypeptide(L)'
;MAASLGEAWRGFGQTMFVQPLTQAREAVLQPSAASLNEAWQRSVVANWNAAFQGRYPFAAGKSDASLPMLAAFIRRDTGRIDRFLSTELGGVLRREGSDWVADSTRSQGLTFSPAFLNAVNQLSQLSDILFTDGSQGISFEMQGVAMREVVETALTLDGQTLHYFNQLADWQRFRWPGVMNKPGAMLTWTSTTAGSRLYANHSGPWGVIRMLEPMARQKAGDGLYRLTVTAPDRRQLQWLLRTELGDGPLALLKLRNFRLPTQIFSAGLPAAGRTDEEGYDAGEMSE
;
A
#
# COMPACT_ATOMS: atom_id res chain seq x y z
N MET A 1 21.78 56.21 31.02
CA MET A 1 20.61 55.37 31.38
C MET A 1 19.65 55.37 30.18
N ALA A 2 19.72 54.37 29.29
CA ALA A 2 18.82 54.27 28.12
C ALA A 2 18.74 52.82 27.59
N ALA A 3 18.62 51.83 28.48
CA ALA A 3 18.58 50.40 28.11
C ALA A 3 17.30 49.67 28.54
N SER A 4 16.36 50.32 29.24
CA SER A 4 15.18 49.64 29.81
C SER A 4 13.85 49.88 29.07
N LEU A 5 13.83 50.62 27.97
CA LEU A 5 12.59 50.87 27.21
C LEU A 5 12.26 49.78 26.17
N GLY A 6 13.09 48.75 26.01
CA GLY A 6 12.86 47.67 25.03
C GLY A 6 12.05 46.48 25.57
N GLU A 7 12.06 46.22 26.88
CA GLU A 7 11.45 45.00 27.45
C GLU A 7 9.96 45.15 27.77
N ALA A 8 9.53 46.33 28.23
CA ALA A 8 8.11 46.60 28.50
C ALA A 8 7.22 46.51 27.24
N TRP A 9 7.82 46.63 26.04
CA TRP A 9 7.10 46.62 24.77
C TRP A 9 7.15 45.28 24.02
N ARG A 10 7.98 44.31 24.45
CA ARG A 10 8.02 42.97 23.83
C ARG A 10 6.71 42.22 24.01
N GLY A 11 6.16 42.21 25.23
CA GLY A 11 4.86 41.57 25.52
C GLY A 11 3.69 42.26 24.81
N PHE A 12 3.74 43.59 24.70
CA PHE A 12 2.74 44.37 23.97
C PHE A 12 2.80 44.10 22.46
N GLY A 13 4.01 44.03 21.88
CA GLY A 13 4.22 43.70 20.46
C GLY A 13 3.81 42.26 20.09
N GLN A 14 4.08 41.28 20.96
CA GLN A 14 3.61 39.91 20.78
C GLN A 14 2.09 39.79 20.83
N THR A 15 1.43 40.54 21.71
CA THR A 15 -0.03 40.44 21.90
C THR A 15 -0.82 41.25 20.89
N MET A 16 -0.30 42.40 20.44
CA MET A 16 -1.00 43.30 19.51
C MET A 16 -0.71 43.03 18.03
N PHE A 17 0.42 42.38 17.70
CA PHE A 17 0.80 42.16 16.29
C PHE A 17 1.09 40.71 15.93
N VAL A 18 1.62 39.89 16.85
CA VAL A 18 1.93 38.49 16.55
C VAL A 18 0.72 37.59 16.79
N GLN A 19 0.07 37.67 17.94
CA GLN A 19 -1.12 36.86 18.24
C GLN A 19 -2.28 37.06 17.24
N PRO A 20 -2.66 38.28 16.82
CA PRO A 20 -3.72 38.47 15.84
C PRO A 20 -3.35 37.89 14.47
N LEU A 21 -2.07 37.93 14.10
CA LEU A 21 -1.57 37.33 12.86
C LEU A 21 -1.56 35.80 12.92
N THR A 22 -1.17 35.21 14.05
CA THR A 22 -1.23 33.75 14.27
C THR A 22 -2.69 33.25 14.33
N GLN A 23 -3.58 33.96 14.99
CA GLN A 23 -5.02 33.63 15.05
C GLN A 23 -5.70 33.80 13.68
N ALA A 24 -5.38 34.86 12.93
CA ALA A 24 -5.85 35.01 11.55
C ALA A 24 -5.31 33.90 10.64
N ARG A 25 -4.08 33.44 10.88
CA ARG A 25 -3.47 32.31 10.16
C ARG A 25 -4.18 30.99 10.46
N GLU A 26 -4.48 30.68 11.73
CA GLU A 26 -5.26 29.50 12.11
C GLU A 26 -6.71 29.56 11.58
N ALA A 27 -7.33 30.75 11.59
CA ALA A 27 -8.67 30.99 11.06
C ALA A 27 -8.79 30.82 9.53
N VAL A 28 -7.68 30.93 8.77
CA VAL A 28 -7.64 30.73 7.31
C VAL A 28 -7.18 29.32 6.91
N LEU A 29 -6.25 28.72 7.68
CA LEU A 29 -5.67 27.41 7.36
C LEU A 29 -6.61 26.23 7.71
N GLN A 30 -7.38 26.30 8.80
CA GLN A 30 -8.34 25.26 9.17
C GLN A 30 -9.45 25.05 8.12
N PRO A 31 -10.12 26.12 7.59
CA PRO A 31 -11.07 25.97 6.48
C PRO A 31 -10.44 25.42 5.20
N SER A 32 -9.17 25.73 4.95
CA SER A 32 -8.43 25.25 3.77
C SER A 32 -8.09 23.76 3.86
N ALA A 33 -7.75 23.25 5.05
CA ALA A 33 -7.55 21.82 5.26
C ALA A 33 -8.86 21.03 5.15
N ALA A 34 -9.96 21.57 5.69
CA ALA A 34 -11.27 20.98 5.57
C ALA A 34 -11.75 20.94 4.11
N SER A 35 -11.57 22.04 3.36
CA SER A 35 -11.94 22.08 1.93
C SER A 35 -11.12 21.11 1.09
N LEU A 36 -9.83 20.93 1.36
CA LEU A 36 -8.99 19.92 0.71
C LEU A 36 -9.45 18.48 1.04
N ASN A 37 -9.82 18.22 2.30
CA ASN A 37 -10.40 16.93 2.70
C ASN A 37 -11.72 16.66 1.95
N GLU A 38 -12.59 17.66 1.83
CA GLU A 38 -13.85 17.53 1.07
C GLU A 38 -13.60 17.33 -0.43
N ALA A 39 -12.64 18.06 -1.01
CA ALA A 39 -12.26 17.91 -2.41
C ALA A 39 -11.73 16.50 -2.69
N TRP A 40 -10.87 15.97 -1.81
CA TRP A 40 -10.36 14.61 -1.86
C TRP A 40 -11.47 13.56 -1.79
N GLN A 41 -12.40 13.73 -0.84
CA GLN A 41 -13.51 12.80 -0.68
C GLN A 41 -14.40 12.75 -1.91
N ARG A 42 -14.73 13.92 -2.48
CA ARG A 42 -15.60 14.03 -3.67
C ARG A 42 -14.92 13.56 -4.95
N SER A 43 -13.67 13.97 -5.18
CA SER A 43 -12.96 13.69 -6.44
C SER A 43 -12.41 12.27 -6.52
N VAL A 44 -11.93 11.71 -5.39
CA VAL A 44 -11.23 10.43 -5.38
C VAL A 44 -11.96 9.38 -4.55
N VAL A 45 -12.21 9.62 -3.26
CA VAL A 45 -12.66 8.57 -2.33
C VAL A 45 -14.03 8.02 -2.68
N ALA A 46 -15.00 8.88 -3.01
CA ALA A 46 -16.34 8.46 -3.39
C ALA A 46 -16.31 7.55 -4.63
N ASN A 47 -15.53 7.93 -5.64
CA ASN A 47 -15.36 7.14 -6.86
C ASN A 47 -14.60 5.83 -6.61
N TRP A 48 -13.58 5.85 -5.75
CA TRP A 48 -12.84 4.66 -5.35
C TRP A 48 -13.77 3.65 -4.66
N ASN A 49 -14.56 4.10 -3.69
CA ASN A 49 -15.49 3.26 -2.97
C ASN A 49 -16.56 2.70 -3.91
N ALA A 50 -17.15 3.52 -4.78
CA ALA A 50 -18.11 3.07 -5.77
C ALA A 50 -17.53 1.98 -6.71
N ALA A 51 -16.26 2.10 -7.08
CA ALA A 51 -15.59 1.14 -7.94
C ALA A 51 -15.23 -0.18 -7.24
N PHE A 52 -14.85 -0.14 -5.95
CA PHE A 52 -14.15 -1.25 -5.30
C PHE A 52 -14.81 -1.81 -4.04
N GLN A 53 -15.81 -1.14 -3.46
CA GLN A 53 -16.48 -1.60 -2.25
C GLN A 53 -17.12 -2.98 -2.45
N GLY A 54 -16.87 -3.88 -1.51
CA GLY A 54 -17.42 -5.24 -1.54
C GLY A 54 -16.81 -6.17 -2.61
N ARG A 55 -15.80 -5.71 -3.35
CA ARG A 55 -15.13 -6.49 -4.41
C ARG A 55 -13.78 -7.01 -3.96
N TYR A 56 -13.38 -8.16 -4.49
CA TYR A 56 -12.03 -8.67 -4.31
C TYR A 56 -11.01 -7.86 -5.14
N PRO A 57 -9.81 -7.55 -4.62
CA PRO A 57 -9.23 -8.02 -3.36
C PRO A 57 -9.58 -7.18 -2.13
N PHE A 58 -10.26 -6.04 -2.26
CA PHE A 58 -10.52 -5.13 -1.14
C PHE A 58 -11.43 -5.73 -0.04
N ALA A 59 -12.35 -6.61 -0.44
CA ALA A 59 -13.22 -7.38 0.46
C ALA A 59 -13.23 -8.86 0.07
N ALA A 60 -13.73 -9.74 0.93
CA ALA A 60 -13.90 -11.18 0.63
C ALA A 60 -15.09 -11.48 -0.31
N GLY A 61 -15.49 -10.51 -1.15
CA GLY A 61 -16.62 -10.63 -2.06
C GLY A 61 -16.37 -11.60 -3.23
N LYS A 62 -17.47 -12.10 -3.80
CA LYS A 62 -17.46 -12.94 -5.02
C LYS A 62 -17.18 -12.14 -6.28
N SER A 63 -17.58 -10.87 -6.31
CA SER A 63 -17.32 -9.97 -7.43
C SER A 63 -15.88 -9.47 -7.40
N ASP A 64 -15.26 -9.44 -8.56
CA ASP A 64 -13.89 -8.97 -8.73
C ASP A 64 -13.85 -7.46 -9.03
N ALA A 65 -12.79 -6.80 -8.56
CA ALA A 65 -12.47 -5.42 -8.92
C ALA A 65 -12.01 -5.35 -10.39
N SER A 66 -12.37 -4.26 -11.08
CA SER A 66 -11.89 -4.03 -12.44
C SER A 66 -10.42 -3.60 -12.42
N LEU A 67 -9.55 -4.38 -13.05
CA LEU A 67 -8.12 -4.04 -13.19
C LEU A 67 -7.90 -2.75 -14.01
N PRO A 68 -8.58 -2.52 -15.15
CA PRO A 68 -8.50 -1.22 -15.83
C PRO A 68 -8.97 -0.05 -14.95
N MET A 69 -9.98 -0.27 -14.10
CA MET A 69 -10.42 0.76 -13.16
C MET A 69 -9.34 1.03 -12.11
N LEU A 70 -8.70 0.01 -11.54
CA LEU A 70 -7.58 0.18 -10.62
C LEU A 70 -6.45 0.99 -11.27
N ALA A 71 -6.08 0.64 -12.50
CA ALA A 71 -5.11 1.39 -13.31
C ALA A 71 -5.48 2.87 -13.45
N ALA A 72 -6.75 3.19 -13.74
CA ALA A 72 -7.21 4.57 -13.89
C ALA A 72 -7.06 5.41 -12.60
N PHE A 73 -7.00 4.78 -11.42
CA PHE A 73 -6.74 5.48 -10.15
C PHE A 73 -5.25 5.65 -9.85
N ILE A 74 -4.46 4.59 -10.01
CA ILE A 74 -3.12 4.52 -9.44
C ILE A 74 -2.00 4.79 -10.44
N ARG A 75 -2.27 4.76 -11.76
CA ARG A 75 -1.24 4.93 -12.79
C ARG A 75 -0.45 6.21 -12.53
N ARG A 76 0.88 6.10 -12.57
CA ARG A 76 1.78 7.23 -12.39
C ARG A 76 1.46 8.37 -13.37
N ASP A 77 1.56 9.61 -12.89
CA ASP A 77 1.36 10.90 -13.59
C ASP A 77 -0.05 11.17 -14.15
N THR A 78 -0.84 10.13 -14.41
CA THR A 78 -2.12 10.20 -15.15
C THR A 78 -3.30 9.65 -14.36
N GLY A 79 -3.04 8.87 -13.32
CA GLY A 79 -4.03 8.32 -12.40
C GLY A 79 -4.76 9.42 -11.64
N ARG A 80 -6.00 9.14 -11.22
CA ARG A 80 -6.82 10.11 -10.48
C ARG A 80 -6.18 10.54 -9.16
N ILE A 81 -5.55 9.60 -8.44
CA ILE A 81 -4.86 9.89 -7.17
C ILE A 81 -3.66 10.77 -7.47
N ASP A 82 -2.81 10.33 -8.39
CA ASP A 82 -1.57 11.01 -8.78
C ASP A 82 -1.80 12.47 -9.19
N ARG A 83 -2.80 12.70 -10.06
CA ARG A 83 -3.18 14.04 -10.50
C ARG A 83 -3.66 14.90 -9.35
N PHE A 84 -4.54 14.38 -8.48
CA PHE A 84 -5.00 15.13 -7.32
C PHE A 84 -3.83 15.54 -6.41
N LEU A 85 -2.92 14.62 -6.11
CA LEU A 85 -1.75 14.91 -5.27
C LEU A 85 -0.85 15.97 -5.91
N SER A 86 -0.62 15.87 -7.22
CA SER A 86 0.21 16.82 -7.96
C SER A 86 -0.42 18.21 -8.07
N THR A 87 -1.73 18.29 -8.33
CA THR A 87 -2.42 19.57 -8.58
C THR A 87 -2.81 20.28 -7.29
N GLU A 88 -3.40 19.57 -6.33
CA GLU A 88 -3.93 20.16 -5.10
C GLU A 88 -2.90 20.22 -3.98
N LEU A 89 -1.95 19.27 -3.94
CA LEU A 89 -0.99 19.14 -2.84
C LEU A 89 0.46 19.40 -3.25
N GLY A 90 0.76 19.72 -4.51
CA GLY A 90 2.14 19.86 -5.00
C GLY A 90 3.00 20.93 -4.28
N GLY A 91 2.36 21.88 -3.58
CA GLY A 91 3.06 22.87 -2.75
C GLY A 91 3.54 22.35 -1.39
N VAL A 92 2.94 21.27 -0.89
CA VAL A 92 3.15 20.71 0.47
C VAL A 92 3.48 19.22 0.48
N LEU A 93 3.35 18.56 -0.68
CA LEU A 93 3.65 17.15 -0.89
C LEU A 93 4.53 17.05 -2.14
N ARG A 94 5.66 16.35 -2.02
CA ARG A 94 6.63 16.14 -3.09
C ARG A 94 6.81 14.66 -3.34
N ARG A 95 7.14 14.31 -4.58
CA ARG A 95 7.51 12.95 -4.93
C ARG A 95 9.01 12.75 -4.77
N GLU A 96 9.40 11.69 -4.08
CA GLU A 96 10.78 11.22 -3.94
C GLU A 96 10.86 9.77 -4.43
N GLY A 97 11.40 9.58 -5.64
CA GLY A 97 11.35 8.28 -6.31
C GLY A 97 9.91 7.84 -6.56
N SER A 98 9.49 6.80 -5.85
CA SER A 98 8.14 6.22 -5.92
C SER A 98 7.20 6.74 -4.83
N ASP A 99 7.74 7.34 -3.76
CA ASP A 99 6.96 7.73 -2.59
C ASP A 99 6.60 9.21 -2.61
N TRP A 100 5.44 9.53 -2.03
CA TRP A 100 4.98 10.86 -1.69
C TRP A 100 5.39 11.20 -0.27
N VAL A 101 6.12 12.30 -0.13
CA VAL A 101 6.70 12.77 1.12
C VAL A 101 6.17 14.18 1.40
N ALA A 102 5.70 14.39 2.64
CA ALA A 102 5.26 15.70 3.09
C ALA A 102 6.45 16.65 3.22
N ASP A 103 6.30 17.87 2.70
CA ASP A 103 7.25 18.96 2.92
C ASP A 103 6.87 19.71 4.19
N SER A 104 7.44 19.27 5.32
CA SER A 104 7.17 19.85 6.65
C SER A 104 7.58 21.32 6.79
N THR A 105 8.49 21.80 5.93
CA THR A 105 8.90 23.21 5.94
C THR A 105 7.84 24.11 5.30
N ARG A 106 7.08 23.58 4.34
CA ARG A 106 6.04 24.29 3.59
C ARG A 106 4.62 24.02 4.07
N SER A 107 4.40 23.02 4.91
CA SER A 107 3.06 22.67 5.39
C SER A 107 2.46 23.65 6.41
N GLN A 108 3.22 24.65 6.89
CA GLN A 108 2.74 25.79 7.67
C GLN A 108 1.80 25.42 8.85
N GLY A 109 2.05 24.30 9.53
CA GLY A 109 1.24 23.81 10.65
C GLY A 109 0.19 22.74 10.28
N LEU A 110 0.01 22.43 9.00
CA LEU A 110 -0.78 21.29 8.55
C LEU A 110 -0.01 19.98 8.80
N THR A 111 -0.64 19.06 9.50
CA THR A 111 -0.10 17.72 9.76
C THR A 111 -0.81 16.70 8.87
N PHE A 112 -0.06 16.05 7.99
CA PHE A 112 -0.59 14.95 7.17
C PHE A 112 -0.96 13.76 8.05
N SER A 113 -2.08 13.13 7.73
CA SER A 113 -2.47 11.86 8.32
C SER A 113 -1.46 10.77 7.91
N PRO A 114 -0.83 10.07 8.87
CA PRO A 114 0.06 8.95 8.54
C PRO A 114 -0.66 7.86 7.75
N ALA A 115 -1.94 7.62 8.04
CA ALA A 115 -2.76 6.66 7.30
C ALA A 115 -2.90 7.06 5.83
N PHE A 116 -3.08 8.35 5.54
CA PHE A 116 -3.15 8.87 4.18
C PHE A 116 -1.84 8.64 3.43
N LEU A 117 -0.70 9.06 4.00
CA LEU A 117 0.62 8.90 3.39
C LEU A 117 0.94 7.42 3.12
N ASN A 118 0.69 6.55 4.11
CA ASN A 118 0.87 5.11 3.95
C ASN A 118 0.00 4.54 2.81
N ALA A 119 -1.26 4.97 2.72
CA ALA A 119 -2.17 4.48 1.70
C ALA A 119 -1.77 4.91 0.29
N VAL A 120 -1.41 6.19 0.09
CA VAL A 120 -1.00 6.68 -1.24
C VAL A 120 0.35 6.09 -1.66
N ASN A 121 1.28 5.89 -0.73
CA ASN A 121 2.58 5.28 -1.04
C ASN A 121 2.44 3.79 -1.34
N GLN A 122 1.58 3.07 -0.62
CA GLN A 122 1.26 1.68 -0.96
C GLN A 122 0.69 1.56 -2.39
N LEU A 123 -0.21 2.47 -2.79
CA LEU A 123 -0.77 2.47 -4.14
C LEU A 123 0.24 2.93 -5.22
N SER A 124 1.14 3.86 -4.88
CA SER A 124 2.22 4.31 -5.77
C SER A 124 3.22 3.18 -6.05
N GLN A 125 3.66 2.46 -5.01
CA GLN A 125 4.51 1.28 -5.14
C GLN A 125 3.83 0.17 -5.94
N LEU A 126 2.52 -0.06 -5.72
CA LEU A 126 1.76 -1.01 -6.54
C LEU A 126 1.68 -0.58 -8.01
N SER A 127 1.58 0.73 -8.28
CA SER A 127 1.60 1.28 -9.62
C SER A 127 2.90 0.93 -10.34
N ASP A 128 4.05 1.16 -9.71
CA ASP A 128 5.34 0.83 -10.29
C ASP A 128 5.45 -0.66 -10.62
N ILE A 129 4.97 -1.54 -9.73
CA ILE A 129 4.93 -2.99 -9.96
C ILE A 129 4.01 -3.35 -11.14
N LEU A 130 2.78 -2.83 -11.16
CA LEU A 130 1.76 -3.16 -12.17
C LEU A 130 2.10 -2.61 -13.57
N PHE A 131 2.96 -1.59 -13.65
CA PHE A 131 3.35 -0.93 -14.89
C PHE A 131 4.87 -1.00 -15.16
N THR A 132 5.55 -2.01 -14.61
CA THR A 132 7.02 -2.15 -14.69
C THR A 132 7.55 -2.06 -16.13
N ASP A 133 6.84 -2.65 -17.10
CA ASP A 133 7.20 -2.67 -18.53
C ASP A 133 6.43 -1.62 -19.37
N GLY A 134 5.77 -0.66 -18.72
CA GLY A 134 4.90 0.35 -19.33
C GLY A 134 3.51 -0.15 -19.72
N SER A 135 3.30 -1.46 -19.75
CA SER A 135 2.00 -2.11 -19.96
C SER A 135 1.35 -2.49 -18.63
N GLN A 136 0.05 -2.75 -18.62
CA GLN A 136 -0.60 -3.26 -17.42
C GLN A 136 -0.32 -4.75 -17.25
N GLY A 137 0.49 -5.12 -16.27
CA GLY A 137 0.76 -6.51 -15.94
C GLY A 137 2.01 -6.70 -15.08
N ILE A 138 2.13 -7.88 -14.49
CA ILE A 138 3.24 -8.29 -13.64
C ILE A 138 3.82 -9.57 -14.23
N SER A 139 5.12 -9.55 -14.52
CA SER A 139 5.88 -10.75 -14.85
C SER A 139 6.58 -11.28 -13.61
N PHE A 140 6.66 -12.61 -13.50
CA PHE A 140 7.36 -13.31 -12.43
C PHE A 140 7.72 -14.71 -12.91
N GLU A 141 8.56 -15.42 -12.17
CA GLU A 141 8.95 -16.78 -12.50
C GLU A 141 8.63 -17.71 -11.35
N MET A 142 8.26 -18.95 -11.67
CA MET A 142 8.02 -19.99 -10.69
C MET A 142 8.76 -21.27 -11.04
N GLN A 143 9.20 -21.99 -10.01
CA GLN A 143 9.86 -23.28 -10.12
C GLN A 143 9.19 -24.27 -9.15
N GLY A 144 8.94 -25.49 -9.62
CA GLY A 144 8.41 -26.57 -8.77
C GLY A 144 9.46 -27.07 -7.77
N VAL A 145 9.01 -27.45 -6.57
CA VAL A 145 9.87 -28.03 -5.53
C VAL A 145 9.43 -29.48 -5.28
N ALA A 146 10.39 -30.42 -5.28
CA ALA A 146 10.12 -31.81 -4.95
C ALA A 146 9.66 -31.95 -3.49
N MET A 147 8.54 -32.65 -3.30
CA MET A 147 7.94 -32.88 -1.99
C MET A 147 7.73 -34.37 -1.77
N ARG A 148 7.96 -34.82 -0.53
CA ARG A 148 7.78 -36.23 -0.16
C ARG A 148 6.36 -36.70 -0.46
N GLU A 149 6.24 -37.88 -1.08
CA GLU A 149 4.97 -38.53 -1.42
C GLU A 149 4.06 -37.77 -2.40
N VAL A 150 4.60 -36.76 -3.08
CA VAL A 150 3.93 -36.04 -4.17
C VAL A 150 4.56 -36.49 -5.49
N VAL A 151 3.75 -37.06 -6.38
CA VAL A 151 4.20 -37.53 -7.70
C VAL A 151 4.31 -36.36 -8.66
N GLU A 152 3.30 -35.49 -8.67
CA GLU A 152 3.29 -34.32 -9.53
C GLU A 152 2.35 -33.23 -9.01
N THR A 153 2.58 -32.01 -9.47
CA THR A 153 1.70 -30.85 -9.30
C THR A 153 1.50 -30.17 -10.64
N ALA A 154 0.28 -29.71 -10.94
CA ALA A 154 0.01 -28.82 -12.05
C ALA A 154 -0.63 -27.53 -11.53
N LEU A 155 0.12 -26.43 -11.61
CA LEU A 155 -0.34 -25.08 -11.25
C LEU A 155 -0.58 -24.29 -12.54
N THR A 156 -1.85 -24.01 -12.84
CA THR A 156 -2.26 -23.21 -14.00
C THR A 156 -2.62 -21.80 -13.54
N LEU A 157 -2.00 -20.77 -14.11
CA LEU A 157 -2.24 -19.35 -13.86
C LEU A 157 -2.55 -18.65 -15.19
N ASP A 158 -3.79 -18.17 -15.35
CA ASP A 158 -4.32 -17.55 -16.58
C ASP A 158 -4.01 -18.37 -17.86
N GLY A 159 -4.17 -19.69 -17.77
CA GLY A 159 -3.90 -20.63 -18.86
C GLY A 159 -2.44 -21.05 -19.05
N GLN A 160 -1.48 -20.44 -18.34
CA GLN A 160 -0.08 -20.87 -18.30
C GLN A 160 0.06 -21.96 -17.25
N THR A 161 0.51 -23.17 -17.61
CA THR A 161 0.63 -24.29 -16.65
C THR A 161 2.09 -24.57 -16.33
N LEU A 162 2.44 -24.56 -15.04
CA LEU A 162 3.66 -25.18 -14.52
C LEU A 162 3.31 -26.60 -14.06
N HIS A 163 3.70 -27.58 -14.87
CA HIS A 163 3.60 -28.99 -14.53
C HIS A 163 4.96 -29.49 -14.04
N TYR A 164 4.99 -30.04 -12.84
CA TYR A 164 6.20 -30.52 -12.20
C TYR A 164 5.98 -31.90 -11.62
N PHE A 165 6.82 -32.86 -12.01
CA PHE A 165 6.70 -34.28 -11.66
C PHE A 165 8.02 -34.86 -11.13
N ASN A 166 8.76 -34.06 -10.36
CA ASN A 166 10.07 -34.42 -9.78
C ASN A 166 11.20 -34.64 -10.81
N GLN A 167 11.06 -34.04 -12.00
CA GLN A 167 12.16 -33.90 -12.95
C GLN A 167 13.16 -32.80 -12.53
N LEU A 168 14.22 -32.60 -13.30
CA LEU A 168 15.10 -31.44 -13.11
C LEU A 168 14.26 -30.15 -13.18
N ALA A 169 14.25 -29.40 -12.08
CA ALA A 169 13.41 -28.23 -11.95
C ALA A 169 13.98 -27.05 -12.75
N ASP A 170 13.12 -26.36 -13.50
CA ASP A 170 13.48 -25.15 -14.25
C ASP A 170 12.54 -23.99 -13.89
N TRP A 171 13.03 -22.77 -14.08
CA TRP A 171 12.24 -21.56 -13.89
C TRP A 171 11.33 -21.33 -15.09
N GLN A 172 10.04 -21.27 -14.83
CA GLN A 172 9.06 -20.91 -15.85
C GLN A 172 8.57 -19.48 -15.63
N ARG A 173 8.63 -18.66 -16.67
CA ARG A 173 8.09 -17.30 -16.66
C ARG A 173 6.57 -17.31 -16.79
N PHE A 174 5.94 -16.46 -16.02
CA PHE A 174 4.51 -16.19 -15.97
C PHE A 174 4.25 -14.70 -16.17
N ARG A 175 3.09 -14.38 -16.73
CA ARG A 175 2.53 -13.02 -16.75
C ARG A 175 1.11 -13.02 -16.21
N TRP A 176 0.80 -12.05 -15.35
CA TRP A 176 -0.55 -11.80 -14.85
C TRP A 176 -0.93 -10.30 -15.02
N PRO A 177 -2.13 -9.97 -15.53
CA PRO A 177 -3.07 -10.87 -16.18
C PRO A 177 -2.43 -11.55 -17.40
N GLY A 178 -2.79 -12.81 -17.62
CA GLY A 178 -2.26 -13.59 -18.73
C GLY A 178 -2.73 -13.08 -20.10
N VAL A 179 -2.02 -13.49 -21.14
CA VAL A 179 -2.32 -13.15 -22.54
C VAL A 179 -3.42 -14.01 -23.16
N MET A 180 -3.75 -15.15 -22.51
CA MET A 180 -4.80 -16.05 -22.97
C MET A 180 -6.17 -15.66 -22.40
N ASN A 181 -7.23 -15.79 -23.19
CA ASN A 181 -8.63 -15.61 -22.75
C ASN A 181 -9.12 -16.76 -21.84
N LYS A 182 -8.33 -17.12 -20.82
CA LYS A 182 -8.66 -18.11 -19.78
C LYS A 182 -8.25 -17.58 -18.40
N PRO A 183 -8.85 -16.47 -17.93
CA PRO A 183 -8.49 -15.88 -16.65
C PRO A 183 -8.89 -16.80 -15.48
N GLY A 184 -7.97 -17.01 -14.56
CA GLY A 184 -8.19 -17.83 -13.38
C GLY A 184 -6.93 -18.55 -12.92
N ALA A 185 -7.07 -19.34 -11.88
CA ALA A 185 -6.03 -20.23 -11.40
C ALA A 185 -6.58 -21.57 -10.98
N MET A 186 -5.84 -22.64 -11.27
CA MET A 186 -6.18 -23.99 -10.88
C MET A 186 -4.94 -24.70 -10.37
N LEU A 187 -5.08 -25.47 -9.30
CA LEU A 187 -4.02 -26.30 -8.75
C LEU A 187 -4.53 -27.73 -8.61
N THR A 188 -3.83 -28.68 -9.23
CA THR A 188 -4.03 -30.11 -9.01
C THR A 188 -2.73 -30.76 -8.53
N TRP A 189 -2.86 -31.88 -7.83
CA TRP A 189 -1.71 -32.70 -7.44
C TRP A 189 -2.05 -34.19 -7.43
N THR A 190 -1.03 -35.00 -7.68
CA THR A 190 -1.09 -36.46 -7.60
C THR A 190 -0.11 -36.92 -6.52
N SER A 191 -0.51 -37.92 -5.73
CA SER A 191 0.32 -38.47 -4.64
C SER A 191 0.70 -39.91 -4.93
N THR A 192 1.62 -40.49 -4.15
CA THR A 192 1.99 -41.91 -4.27
C THR A 192 0.86 -42.86 -3.93
N THR A 193 -0.17 -42.40 -3.20
CA THR A 193 -1.30 -43.23 -2.72
C THR A 193 -2.62 -42.96 -3.43
N ALA A 194 -2.70 -41.94 -4.28
CA ALA A 194 -3.94 -41.52 -4.93
C ALA A 194 -3.66 -40.71 -6.21
N GLY A 195 -4.53 -40.86 -7.20
CA GLY A 195 -4.49 -40.14 -8.47
C GLY A 195 -4.68 -38.62 -8.34
N SER A 196 -4.82 -37.95 -9.49
CA SER A 196 -4.93 -36.50 -9.56
C SER A 196 -6.15 -35.98 -8.80
N ARG A 197 -5.93 -34.97 -7.96
CA ARG A 197 -6.95 -34.30 -7.15
C ARG A 197 -6.89 -32.79 -7.34
N LEU A 198 -8.05 -32.15 -7.28
CA LEU A 198 -8.18 -30.69 -7.34
C LEU A 198 -7.98 -30.08 -5.96
N TYR A 199 -7.04 -29.13 -5.84
CA TYR A 199 -6.82 -28.36 -4.62
C TYR A 199 -7.75 -27.15 -4.60
N ALA A 200 -7.65 -26.31 -5.63
CA ALA A 200 -8.47 -25.12 -5.78
C ALA A 200 -8.65 -24.79 -7.26
N ASN A 201 -9.79 -24.18 -7.58
CA ASN A 201 -10.11 -23.62 -8.89
C ASN A 201 -10.79 -22.26 -8.69
N HIS A 202 -10.08 -21.18 -9.04
CA HIS A 202 -10.57 -19.81 -8.95
C HIS A 202 -10.68 -19.23 -10.35
N SER A 203 -11.89 -18.98 -10.82
CA SER A 203 -12.11 -18.31 -12.10
C SER A 203 -11.95 -16.79 -11.99
N GLY A 204 -11.77 -16.14 -13.14
CA GLY A 204 -11.79 -14.68 -13.24
C GLY A 204 -10.41 -14.03 -13.12
N PRO A 205 -10.34 -12.72 -13.39
CA PRO A 205 -9.07 -12.00 -13.52
C PRO A 205 -8.23 -11.99 -12.23
N TRP A 206 -8.86 -12.19 -11.07
CA TRP A 206 -8.16 -12.27 -9.79
C TRP A 206 -7.90 -13.70 -9.30
N GLY A 207 -8.19 -14.72 -10.12
CA GLY A 207 -8.02 -16.12 -9.73
C GLY A 207 -6.59 -16.45 -9.29
N VAL A 208 -5.58 -15.90 -9.97
CA VAL A 208 -4.16 -16.01 -9.59
C VAL A 208 -3.92 -15.47 -8.19
N ILE A 209 -4.42 -14.27 -7.88
CA ILE A 209 -4.22 -13.66 -6.56
C ILE A 209 -4.97 -14.43 -5.47
N ARG A 210 -6.17 -14.96 -5.77
CA ARG A 210 -6.91 -15.86 -4.85
C ARG A 210 -6.18 -17.17 -4.59
N MET A 211 -5.47 -17.71 -5.59
CA MET A 211 -4.62 -18.90 -5.44
C MET A 211 -3.41 -18.63 -4.53
N LEU A 212 -2.81 -17.43 -4.63
CA LEU A 212 -1.64 -17.03 -3.81
C LEU A 212 -2.02 -16.64 -2.37
N GLU A 213 -3.24 -16.16 -2.14
CA GLU A 213 -3.73 -15.72 -0.82
C GLU A 213 -3.54 -16.76 0.30
N PRO A 214 -3.97 -18.04 0.15
CA PRO A 214 -3.83 -19.06 1.20
C PRO A 214 -2.42 -19.66 1.31
N MET A 215 -1.52 -19.40 0.36
CA MET A 215 -0.17 -19.98 0.38
C MET A 215 0.68 -19.33 1.47
N ALA A 216 1.27 -20.12 2.36
CA ALA A 216 2.29 -19.64 3.27
C ALA A 216 3.49 -19.13 2.46
N ARG A 217 3.96 -17.92 2.81
CA ARG A 217 5.05 -17.23 2.10
C ARG A 217 6.23 -17.09 3.05
N GLN A 218 7.38 -17.62 2.65
CA GLN A 218 8.64 -17.42 3.34
C GLN A 218 9.61 -16.70 2.41
N LYS A 219 10.10 -15.52 2.82
CA LYS A 219 11.13 -14.80 2.05
C LYS A 219 12.44 -15.57 2.15
N ALA A 220 13.01 -15.94 1.00
CA ALA A 220 14.24 -16.72 0.89
C ALA A 220 15.42 -15.89 0.34
N GLY A 221 15.14 -14.71 -0.20
CA GLY A 221 16.13 -13.76 -0.70
C GLY A 221 15.44 -12.49 -1.19
N ASP A 222 16.21 -11.59 -1.80
CA ASP A 222 15.61 -10.45 -2.48
C ASP A 222 14.84 -10.92 -3.73
N GLY A 223 13.58 -10.49 -3.85
CA GLY A 223 12.65 -10.96 -4.88
C GLY A 223 12.37 -12.48 -4.89
N LEU A 224 12.86 -13.27 -3.92
CA LEU A 224 12.70 -14.72 -3.90
C LEU A 224 11.85 -15.18 -2.70
N TYR A 225 10.79 -15.90 -3.01
CA TYR A 225 9.81 -16.40 -2.04
C TYR A 225 9.63 -17.92 -2.18
N ARG A 226 9.55 -18.61 -1.06
CA ARG A 226 9.02 -19.99 -1.01
C ARG A 226 7.54 -19.91 -0.70
N LEU A 227 6.73 -20.47 -1.60
CA LEU A 227 5.29 -20.62 -1.45
C LEU A 227 4.98 -22.04 -1.03
N THR A 228 4.13 -22.20 -0.03
CA THR A 228 3.77 -23.52 0.52
C THR A 228 2.28 -23.59 0.76
N VAL A 229 1.68 -24.72 0.41
CA VAL A 229 0.28 -25.00 0.72
C VAL A 229 0.14 -26.41 1.26
N THR A 230 -0.74 -26.57 2.25
CA THR A 230 -1.09 -27.88 2.79
C THR A 230 -2.32 -28.42 2.07
N ALA A 231 -2.15 -29.52 1.35
CA ALA A 231 -3.24 -30.23 0.71
C ALA A 231 -4.17 -30.91 1.74
N PRO A 232 -5.43 -31.26 1.37
CA PRO A 232 -6.39 -31.95 2.25
C PRO A 232 -5.87 -33.23 2.90
N ASP A 233 -4.94 -33.93 2.26
CA ASP A 233 -4.28 -35.14 2.80
C ASP A 233 -3.04 -34.84 3.66
N ARG A 234 -2.88 -33.57 4.09
CA ARG A 234 -1.80 -33.04 4.93
C ARG A 234 -0.42 -33.02 4.27
N ARG A 235 -0.32 -33.31 2.97
CA ARG A 235 0.93 -33.16 2.22
C ARG A 235 1.18 -31.69 1.91
N GLN A 236 2.45 -31.32 1.90
CA GLN A 236 2.88 -29.98 1.52
C GLN A 236 3.16 -29.95 0.02
N LEU A 237 2.64 -28.95 -0.70
CA LEU A 237 3.02 -28.63 -2.06
C LEU A 237 3.81 -27.31 -2.03
N GLN A 238 4.91 -27.24 -2.77
CA GLN A 238 5.82 -26.09 -2.70
C GLN A 238 6.28 -25.61 -4.08
N TRP A 239 6.48 -24.30 -4.16
CA TRP A 239 7.09 -23.63 -5.31
C TRP A 239 8.05 -22.55 -4.81
N LEU A 240 9.06 -22.26 -5.62
CA LEU A 240 9.80 -21.00 -5.52
C LEU A 240 9.16 -19.99 -6.48
N LEU A 241 9.00 -18.76 -6.01
CA LEU A 241 8.55 -17.60 -6.76
C LEU A 241 9.68 -16.58 -6.80
N ARG A 242 10.07 -16.15 -8.00
CA ARG A 242 11.00 -15.06 -8.24
C ARG A 242 10.26 -13.88 -8.87
N THR A 243 10.40 -12.70 -8.29
CA THR A 243 9.74 -11.46 -8.74
C THR A 243 10.74 -10.57 -9.47
N GLU A 244 10.27 -9.81 -10.47
CA GLU A 244 11.11 -8.85 -11.19
C GLU A 244 11.26 -7.53 -10.43
N LEU A 245 10.17 -7.06 -9.79
CA LEU A 245 10.15 -5.83 -9.01
C LEU A 245 9.37 -6.02 -7.71
N GLY A 246 9.98 -5.62 -6.59
CA GLY A 246 9.39 -5.69 -5.26
C GLY A 246 8.79 -7.06 -4.94
N ASP A 247 7.56 -7.07 -4.42
CA ASP A 247 6.85 -8.31 -4.08
C ASP A 247 6.11 -8.95 -5.28
N GLY A 248 6.25 -8.38 -6.50
CA GLY A 248 5.59 -8.86 -7.71
C GLY A 248 4.08 -9.08 -7.50
N PRO A 249 3.52 -10.25 -7.86
CA PRO A 249 2.10 -10.51 -7.70
C PRO A 249 1.65 -10.57 -6.22
N LEU A 250 2.57 -10.79 -5.27
CA LEU A 250 2.24 -10.80 -3.84
C LEU A 250 1.92 -9.39 -3.31
N ALA A 251 2.37 -8.33 -3.99
CA ALA A 251 2.05 -6.95 -3.61
C ALA A 251 0.53 -6.69 -3.61
N LEU A 252 -0.22 -7.38 -4.48
CA LEU A 252 -1.67 -7.26 -4.57
C LEU A 252 -2.40 -7.83 -3.34
N LEU A 253 -1.76 -8.74 -2.59
CA LEU A 253 -2.31 -9.23 -1.33
C LEU A 253 -2.34 -8.13 -0.26
N LYS A 254 -1.54 -7.07 -0.37
CA LYS A 254 -1.61 -5.90 0.53
C LYS A 254 -2.88 -5.08 0.31
N LEU A 255 -3.62 -5.30 -0.79
CA LEU A 255 -4.93 -4.69 -1.01
C LEU A 255 -6.06 -5.36 -0.21
N ARG A 256 -5.81 -6.51 0.43
CA ARG A 256 -6.80 -7.16 1.30
C ARG A 256 -7.16 -6.23 2.44
N ASN A 257 -8.46 -5.93 2.56
CA ASN A 257 -9.01 -4.98 3.54
C ASN A 257 -8.48 -3.54 3.41
N PHE A 258 -7.80 -3.20 2.31
CA PHE A 258 -7.35 -1.85 2.06
C PHE A 258 -8.54 -0.90 1.93
N ARG A 259 -8.47 0.24 2.62
CA ARG A 259 -9.43 1.34 2.53
C ARG A 259 -8.69 2.62 2.27
N LEU A 260 -9.20 3.42 1.34
CA LEU A 260 -8.63 4.73 1.06
C LEU A 260 -9.05 5.70 2.19
N PRO A 261 -8.10 6.34 2.90
CA PRO A 261 -8.42 7.28 3.98
C PRO A 261 -9.23 8.47 3.47
N THR A 262 -10.17 8.95 4.28
CA THR A 262 -11.05 10.09 3.94
C THR A 262 -10.43 11.45 4.28
N GLN A 263 -9.37 11.47 5.10
CA GLN A 263 -8.71 12.68 5.58
C GLN A 263 -7.25 12.70 5.15
N ILE A 264 -6.83 13.79 4.48
CA ILE A 264 -5.45 14.10 4.12
C ILE A 264 -4.71 14.65 5.33
N PHE A 265 -5.33 15.58 6.05
CA PHE A 265 -4.77 16.23 7.24
C PHE A 265 -5.48 15.75 8.50
N SER A 266 -4.71 15.52 9.56
CA SER A 266 -5.25 15.27 10.90
C SER A 266 -5.75 16.58 11.50
N ALA A 267 -6.99 16.60 12.02
CA ALA A 267 -7.45 17.73 12.83
C ALA A 267 -6.56 17.79 14.09
N GLY A 268 -5.79 18.87 14.23
CA GLY A 268 -4.78 18.98 15.26
C GLY A 268 -5.36 18.90 16.68
N LEU A 269 -4.84 17.98 17.48
CA LEU A 269 -4.38 18.36 18.81
C LEU A 269 -2.91 18.73 18.63
N PRO A 270 -2.46 19.91 19.10
CA PRO A 270 -1.03 20.21 19.12
C PRO A 270 -0.31 19.09 19.87
N ALA A 271 0.82 18.62 19.33
CA ALA A 271 1.71 17.76 20.09
C ALA A 271 1.99 18.44 21.43
N ALA A 272 1.62 17.80 22.54
CA ALA A 272 1.87 18.31 23.86
C ALA A 272 3.36 18.66 23.96
N GLY A 273 3.63 19.95 24.15
CA GLY A 273 4.98 20.46 24.34
C GLY A 273 5.64 19.65 25.43
N ARG A 274 6.82 19.11 25.12
CA ARG A 274 7.74 18.56 26.11
C ARG A 274 8.01 19.70 27.09
N THR A 275 7.41 19.65 28.26
CA THR A 275 7.79 20.51 29.38
C THR A 275 9.15 20.01 29.83
N ASP A 276 10.19 20.69 29.35
CA ASP A 276 11.50 20.60 29.97
C ASP A 276 11.34 21.18 31.38
N GLU A 277 11.13 20.32 32.37
CA GLU A 277 11.29 20.66 33.78
C GLU A 277 12.79 20.87 34.02
N GLU A 278 13.26 22.09 33.78
CA GLU A 278 14.47 22.61 34.40
C GLU A 278 14.24 22.62 35.91
N GLY A 279 14.81 21.61 36.59
CA GLY A 279 14.96 21.61 38.04
C GLY A 279 15.82 22.78 38.46
N TYR A 280 15.18 23.83 38.99
CA TYR A 280 15.85 24.89 39.73
C TYR A 280 15.77 24.59 41.22
N ASP A 281 16.96 24.34 41.77
CA ASP A 281 17.31 24.17 43.16
C ASP A 281 16.95 25.43 43.97
N ALA A 282 16.30 25.23 45.12
CA ALA A 282 16.16 26.26 46.15
C ALA A 282 16.43 25.62 47.50
N GLY A 283 17.68 25.77 47.94
CA GLY A 283 18.11 25.42 49.28
C GLY A 283 17.31 26.16 50.34
N GLU A 284 16.84 25.41 51.33
CA GLU A 284 16.36 25.95 52.61
C GLU A 284 17.47 25.79 53.65
N MET A 285 17.96 26.94 54.13
CA MET A 285 18.78 27.09 55.30
C MET A 285 17.91 27.05 56.56
N SER A 286 18.34 26.23 57.53
CA SER A 286 18.24 26.39 59.01
C SER A 286 16.88 26.62 59.67
N GLU A 287 16.47 25.68 60.54
CA GLU A 287 16.79 25.64 61.99
C GLU A 287 16.82 24.20 62.50
#